data_AF-A0A0M9WQD0-F1
#
_entry.id   AF-A0A0M9WQD0-F1
#
_cell.length_a   1.000
_cell.length_b   1.000
_cell.length_c   1.000
_cell.angle_alpha   90.00
_cell.angle_beta   90.00
_cell.angle_gamma   90.00
#
_symmetry.space_group_name_H-M   'P 1'
#
loop_
_entity.id
_entity.type
_entity.pdbx_description
1 polymer ?
#
loop_
_entity_poly.entity_id
_entity_poly.type
_entity_poly.pdbx_seq_one_letter_code
_entity_poly.pdbx_strand_id
1 'polypeptide(L)'
;MARPLPEWELLIPGEGPYIGTIRCEDAAGREVPSADGIGGGAHAWRAKCLHCPWLGGTVVRIGAGSAPRPSSRTVERLEEQWVRHIYDVSATAAVLDSLEQLDRLAARQQAVTAVLDDAVRRLRAEGASWAQVAELVGMTRQAAWEHWADSSAARRHRGR
;
A
#
# COMPACT_ATOMS: atom_id res chain seq x y z
N MET A 1 14.90 -31.33 -24.56
CA MET A 1 14.11 -30.11 -24.29
C MET A 1 14.03 -29.93 -22.78
N ALA A 2 14.55 -28.82 -22.25
CA ALA A 2 14.42 -28.50 -20.82
C ALA A 2 12.93 -28.29 -20.48
N ARG A 3 12.45 -28.94 -19.43
CA ARG A 3 11.07 -28.75 -18.95
C ARG A 3 11.01 -27.36 -18.28
N PRO A 4 9.99 -26.54 -18.55
CA PRO A 4 9.88 -25.22 -17.93
C PRO A 4 9.85 -25.34 -16.40
N LEU A 5 10.46 -24.35 -15.72
CA LEU A 5 10.37 -24.22 -14.27
C LEU A 5 8.89 -24.04 -13.86
N PRO A 6 8.52 -24.42 -12.63
CA PRO A 6 7.15 -24.21 -12.18
C PRO A 6 6.83 -22.72 -12.19
N GLU A 7 5.65 -22.40 -12.73
CA GLU A 7 5.05 -21.09 -12.69
C GLU A 7 3.82 -21.20 -11.79
N TRP A 8 3.72 -20.29 -10.83
CA TRP A 8 2.61 -20.19 -9.90
C TRP A 8 1.80 -18.95 -10.22
N GLU A 9 0.49 -19.06 -10.12
CA GLU A 9 -0.44 -17.95 -10.32
C GLU A 9 -1.33 -17.82 -9.09
N LEU A 10 -1.46 -16.60 -8.58
CA LEU A 10 -2.33 -16.26 -7.45
C LEU A 10 -3.17 -15.05 -7.83
N LEU A 11 -4.49 -15.23 -7.85
CA LEU A 11 -5.43 -14.17 -8.16
C LEU A 11 -5.81 -13.42 -6.87
N ILE A 12 -5.48 -12.13 -6.80
CA ILE A 12 -5.94 -11.24 -5.73
C ILE A 12 -7.15 -10.44 -6.23
N PRO A 13 -8.34 -10.58 -5.60
CA PRO A 13 -9.52 -9.81 -6.00
C PRO A 13 -9.25 -8.30 -6.00
N GLY A 14 -9.53 -7.64 -7.12
CA GLY A 14 -9.33 -6.20 -7.28
C GLY A 14 -7.93 -5.77 -7.74
N GLU A 15 -6.94 -6.67 -7.74
CA GLU A 15 -5.56 -6.37 -8.19
C GLU A 15 -5.16 -7.15 -9.44
N GLY A 16 -5.69 -8.36 -9.63
CA GLY A 16 -5.37 -9.23 -10.77
C GLY A 16 -4.41 -10.37 -10.40
N PRO A 17 -3.88 -11.08 -11.41
CA PRO A 17 -3.02 -12.23 -11.17
C PRO A 17 -1.59 -11.80 -10.84
N TYR A 18 -1.05 -12.41 -9.78
CA TYR A 18 0.37 -12.39 -9.48
C TYR A 18 1.01 -13.68 -9.98
N ILE A 19 2.15 -13.55 -10.66
CA ILE A 19 2.94 -14.67 -11.17
C ILE A 19 4.23 -14.82 -10.38
N GLY A 20 4.49 -16.05 -9.95
CA GLY A 20 5.68 -16.48 -9.24
C GLY A 20 6.39 -17.60 -9.98
N THR A 21 7.70 -17.72 -9.75
CA THR A 21 8.47 -18.86 -10.22
C THR A 21 9.61 -19.18 -9.26
N ILE A 22 10.39 -20.19 -9.60
CA ILE A 22 11.60 -20.56 -8.87
C ILE A 22 12.82 -20.09 -9.65
N ARG A 23 13.82 -19.58 -8.94
CA ARG A 23 15.14 -19.22 -9.47
C ARG A 23 16.23 -20.04 -8.79
N CYS A 24 17.25 -20.46 -9.55
CA CYS A 24 18.48 -21.04 -9.04
C CYS A 24 19.58 -19.98 -8.94
N GLU A 25 20.33 -19.98 -7.84
CA GLU A 25 21.49 -19.11 -7.65
C GLU A 25 22.75 -19.93 -7.33
N ASP A 26 23.91 -19.49 -7.82
CA ASP A 26 25.22 -20.05 -7.43
C ASP A 26 25.65 -19.55 -6.04
N ALA A 27 26.80 -20.02 -5.56
CA ALA A 27 27.37 -19.59 -4.29
C ALA A 27 27.68 -18.07 -4.21
N ALA A 28 27.76 -17.39 -5.35
CA ALA A 28 27.95 -15.95 -5.46
C ALA A 28 26.61 -15.18 -5.62
N GLY A 29 25.46 -15.85 -5.57
CA GLY A 29 24.13 -15.25 -5.72
C GLY A 29 23.72 -14.95 -7.16
N ARG A 30 24.48 -15.42 -8.15
CA ARG A 30 24.19 -15.18 -9.58
C ARG A 30 23.17 -16.19 -10.08
N GLU A 31 22.25 -15.75 -10.93
CA GLU A 31 21.26 -16.64 -11.56
C GLU A 31 21.94 -17.68 -12.44
N VAL A 32 21.58 -18.95 -12.24
CA VAL A 32 22.12 -20.06 -13.03
C VAL A 32 20.98 -20.71 -13.82
N PRO A 33 21.13 -20.93 -15.14
CA PRO A 33 20.16 -21.68 -15.93
C PRO A 33 19.97 -23.09 -15.37
N SER A 34 18.73 -23.53 -15.21
CA SER A 34 18.38 -24.83 -14.63
C SER A 34 18.72 -26.05 -15.50
N ALA A 35 19.24 -25.84 -16.73
CA ALA A 35 19.29 -26.85 -17.77
C ALA A 35 20.69 -27.40 -18.12
N ASP A 36 21.77 -26.66 -17.91
CA ASP A 36 23.07 -27.04 -18.47
C ASP A 36 24.17 -27.21 -17.41
N GLY A 37 24.81 -28.38 -17.46
CA GLY A 37 26.05 -28.78 -16.79
C GLY A 37 26.58 -27.83 -15.72
N ILE A 38 26.03 -27.96 -14.51
CA ILE A 38 26.50 -27.19 -13.36
C ILE A 38 27.94 -27.63 -13.01
N GLY A 39 28.91 -26.75 -13.30
CA GLY A 39 30.27 -26.87 -12.80
C GLY A 39 30.26 -26.94 -11.27
N GLY A 40 31.12 -27.77 -10.69
CA GLY A 40 31.08 -28.10 -9.27
C GLY A 40 31.01 -26.87 -8.35
N GLY A 41 29.91 -26.73 -7.62
CA GLY A 41 29.67 -25.60 -6.70
C GLY A 41 28.36 -25.74 -5.93
N ALA A 42 28.23 -24.98 -4.84
CA ALA A 42 27.01 -24.93 -4.04
C ALA A 42 25.92 -24.08 -4.73
N HIS A 43 24.69 -24.60 -4.85
CA HIS A 43 23.57 -23.91 -5.50
C HIS A 43 22.37 -23.76 -4.58
N ALA A 44 21.61 -22.68 -4.72
CA ALA A 44 20.46 -22.32 -3.91
C ALA A 44 19.17 -22.19 -4.74
N TRP A 45 18.05 -22.72 -4.21
CA TRP A 45 16.72 -22.48 -4.77
C TRP A 45 15.98 -21.38 -4.02
N ARG A 46 15.38 -20.44 -4.76
CA ARG A 46 14.63 -19.30 -4.22
C ARG A 46 13.33 -19.10 -5.00
N ALA A 47 12.32 -18.58 -4.30
CA ALA A 47 11.09 -18.12 -4.94
C ALA A 47 11.34 -16.73 -5.54
N LYS A 48 10.73 -16.43 -6.67
CA LYS A 48 10.86 -15.15 -7.38
C LYS A 48 9.46 -14.67 -7.71
N CYS A 49 9.14 -13.45 -7.29
CA CYS A 49 7.97 -12.74 -7.77
C CYS A 49 8.31 -12.12 -9.13
N LEU A 50 7.42 -12.22 -10.12
CA LEU A 50 7.64 -11.58 -11.42
C LEU A 50 7.12 -10.14 -11.48
N HIS A 51 6.41 -9.70 -10.44
CA HIS A 51 5.83 -8.36 -10.37
C HIS A 51 6.70 -7.37 -9.58
N CYS A 52 7.69 -7.85 -8.83
CA CYS A 52 8.58 -7.01 -8.04
C CYS A 52 9.95 -7.67 -7.83
N PRO A 53 10.95 -6.96 -7.28
CA PRO A 53 12.29 -7.50 -7.06
C PRO A 53 12.40 -8.56 -5.94
N TRP A 54 11.29 -9.00 -5.35
CA TRP A 54 11.31 -9.89 -4.19
C TRP A 54 11.86 -11.29 -4.54
N LEU A 55 12.71 -11.79 -3.64
CA LEU A 55 13.24 -13.14 -3.66
C LEU A 55 13.06 -13.81 -2.30
N GLY A 56 12.44 -14.98 -2.29
CA GLY A 56 12.24 -15.79 -1.10
C GLY A 56 13.54 -16.28 -0.45
N GLY A 57 13.43 -16.88 0.72
CA GLY A 57 14.56 -17.50 1.41
C GLY A 57 15.17 -18.66 0.61
N THR A 58 16.42 -19.02 0.95
CA THR A 58 17.08 -20.19 0.35
C THR A 58 16.60 -21.48 0.99
N VAL A 59 16.18 -22.45 0.18
CA VAL A 59 15.56 -23.70 0.67
C VAL A 59 16.49 -24.92 0.60
N VAL A 60 17.47 -24.98 -0.30
CA VAL A 60 18.42 -26.11 -0.42
C VAL A 60 19.79 -25.61 -0.88
N ARG A 61 20.90 -26.15 -0.33
CA ARG A 61 22.25 -26.02 -0.91
C ARG A 61 22.62 -27.33 -1.60
N ILE A 62 22.79 -27.34 -2.92
CA ILE A 62 23.16 -28.57 -3.64
C ILE A 62 24.67 -28.69 -3.78
N GLY A 63 25.25 -29.87 -3.46
CA GLY A 63 26.66 -30.19 -3.70
C GLY A 63 27.00 -30.49 -5.16
N ALA A 64 28.29 -30.50 -5.50
CA ALA A 64 28.80 -30.67 -6.86
C ALA A 64 28.36 -32.02 -7.49
N GLY A 65 27.73 -31.97 -8.67
CA GLY A 65 27.41 -33.12 -9.49
C GLY A 65 25.93 -33.20 -9.90
N SER A 66 25.66 -32.89 -11.17
CA SER A 66 24.34 -32.84 -11.85
C SER A 66 23.48 -31.62 -11.53
N ALA A 67 22.79 -31.10 -12.56
CA ALA A 67 21.79 -30.02 -12.45
C ALA A 67 20.66 -30.49 -11.51
N PRO A 68 20.60 -29.99 -10.27
CA PRO A 68 19.67 -30.52 -9.28
C PRO A 68 18.31 -29.98 -9.63
N ARG A 69 17.30 -30.81 -9.81
CA ARG A 69 15.92 -30.29 -9.86
C ARG A 69 15.44 -30.01 -8.44
N PRO A 70 14.60 -28.99 -8.22
CA PRO A 70 13.99 -28.82 -6.91
C PRO A 70 13.07 -30.02 -6.63
N SER A 71 13.14 -30.56 -5.41
CA SER A 71 12.17 -31.58 -4.97
C SER A 71 10.78 -30.96 -4.82
N SER A 72 9.70 -31.75 -4.89
CA SER A 72 8.33 -31.23 -4.69
C SER A 72 8.19 -30.46 -3.37
N ARG A 73 8.80 -30.96 -2.29
CA ARG A 73 8.84 -30.27 -0.99
C ARG A 73 9.56 -28.92 -1.04
N THR A 74 10.59 -28.80 -1.88
CA THR A 74 11.30 -27.52 -2.13
C THR A 74 10.38 -26.56 -2.87
N VAL A 75 9.67 -27.05 -3.90
CA VAL A 75 8.71 -26.27 -4.68
C VAL A 75 7.59 -25.75 -3.77
N GLU A 76 6.91 -26.62 -3.03
CA GLU A 76 5.81 -26.26 -2.11
C GLU A 76 6.24 -25.21 -1.08
N ARG A 77 7.42 -25.37 -0.45
CA ARG A 77 7.90 -24.41 0.54
C ARG A 77 8.27 -23.05 -0.06
N LEU A 78 8.71 -23.02 -1.32
CA LEU A 78 9.01 -21.78 -2.02
C LEU A 78 7.72 -21.09 -2.49
N GLU A 79 6.73 -21.87 -2.92
CA GLU A 79 5.40 -21.39 -3.27
C GLU A 79 4.74 -20.72 -2.05
N GLU A 80 4.75 -21.37 -0.89
CA GLU A 80 4.19 -20.82 0.34
C GLU A 80 4.82 -19.47 0.74
N GLN A 81 6.15 -19.35 0.60
CA GLN A 81 6.84 -18.08 0.84
C GLN A 81 6.40 -17.00 -0.15
N TRP A 82 6.24 -17.37 -1.42
CA TRP A 82 5.78 -16.44 -2.45
C TRP A 82 4.34 -16.00 -2.21
N VAL A 83 3.43 -16.93 -1.90
CA VAL A 83 2.03 -16.63 -1.55
C VAL A 83 1.96 -15.68 -0.36
N ARG A 84 2.73 -15.93 0.71
CA ARG A 84 2.81 -15.03 1.86
C ARG A 84 3.28 -13.63 1.47
N HIS A 85 4.32 -13.54 0.63
CA HIS A 85 4.81 -12.27 0.13
C HIS A 85 3.75 -11.49 -0.67
N ILE A 86 2.98 -12.15 -1.54
CA ILE A 86 1.90 -11.49 -2.29
C ILE A 86 0.86 -10.90 -1.33
N TYR A 87 0.42 -11.65 -0.33
CA TYR A 87 -0.53 -11.13 0.66
C TYR A 87 0.00 -9.90 1.41
N ASP A 88 1.28 -9.91 1.80
CA ASP A 88 1.90 -8.75 2.48
C ASP A 88 1.96 -7.51 1.56
N VAL A 89 2.28 -7.69 0.27
CA VAL A 89 2.32 -6.59 -0.71
C VAL A 89 0.93 -6.04 -0.98
N SER A 90 -0.05 -6.90 -1.24
CA SER A 90 -1.45 -6.50 -1.47
C SER A 90 -2.03 -5.76 -0.26
N ALA A 91 -1.78 -6.27 0.95
CA ALA A 91 -2.21 -5.58 2.17
C ALA A 91 -1.58 -4.18 2.30
N THR A 92 -0.29 -4.05 1.97
CA THR A 92 0.40 -2.76 1.97
C THR A 92 -0.18 -1.81 0.93
N ALA A 93 -0.47 -2.30 -0.29
CA ALA A 93 -1.08 -1.51 -1.35
C ALA A 93 -2.46 -0.98 -0.94
N ALA A 94 -3.30 -1.81 -0.33
CA ALA A 94 -4.61 -1.42 0.18
C ALA A 94 -4.54 -0.34 1.27
N VAL A 95 -3.55 -0.42 2.17
CA VAL A 95 -3.32 0.62 3.19
C VAL A 95 -2.90 1.93 2.53
N LEU A 96 -1.99 1.90 1.56
CA LEU A 96 -1.54 3.10 0.85
C LEU A 96 -2.69 3.78 0.09
N ASP A 97 -3.54 3.00 -0.61
CA ASP A 97 -4.74 3.53 -1.26
C ASP A 97 -5.70 4.15 -0.23
N SER A 98 -5.92 3.49 0.91
CA SER A 98 -6.74 4.03 2.00
C SER A 98 -6.21 5.37 2.54
N LEU A 99 -4.89 5.50 2.67
CA LEU A 99 -4.25 6.76 3.10
C LEU A 99 -4.43 7.86 2.07
N GLU A 100 -4.27 7.56 0.78
CA GLU A 100 -4.50 8.53 -0.30
C GLU A 100 -5.97 8.99 -0.34
N GLN A 101 -6.91 8.06 -0.14
CA GLN A 101 -8.33 8.39 -0.05
C GLN A 101 -8.62 9.30 1.15
N LEU A 102 -8.04 9.03 2.32
CA LEU A 102 -8.17 9.89 3.50
C LEU A 102 -7.61 11.29 3.26
N ASP A 103 -6.46 11.42 2.61
CA ASP A 103 -5.89 12.72 2.25
C ASP A 103 -6.83 13.54 1.35
N ARG A 104 -7.37 12.91 0.31
CA ARG A 104 -8.37 13.55 -0.58
C ARG A 104 -9.63 13.97 0.18
N LEU A 105 -10.11 13.14 1.10
CA LEU A 105 -11.29 13.47 1.92
C LEU A 105 -10.99 14.63 2.88
N ALA A 106 -9.81 14.64 3.51
CA ALA A 106 -9.38 15.73 4.37
C ALA A 106 -9.29 17.05 3.61
N ALA A 107 -8.73 17.05 2.40
CA ALA A 107 -8.68 18.22 1.53
C ALA A 107 -10.08 18.74 1.16
N ARG A 108 -11.02 17.83 0.84
CA ARG A 108 -12.42 18.20 0.56
C ARG A 108 -13.10 18.77 1.80
N GLN A 109 -12.89 18.17 2.97
CA GLN A 109 -13.44 18.67 4.23
C GLN A 109 -12.93 20.08 4.53
N GLN A 110 -11.63 20.33 4.37
CA GLN A 110 -11.04 21.67 4.53
C GLN A 110 -11.67 22.70 3.58
N ALA A 111 -11.88 22.34 2.32
CA ALA A 111 -12.52 23.22 1.34
C ALA A 111 -13.97 23.56 1.74
N VAL A 112 -14.75 22.57 2.21
CA VAL A 112 -16.11 22.78 2.71
C VAL A 112 -16.11 23.66 3.96
N THR A 113 -15.20 23.42 4.91
CA THR A 113 -15.05 24.24 6.11
C THR A 113 -14.73 25.69 5.75
N ALA A 114 -13.84 25.94 4.79
CA ALA A 114 -13.52 27.30 4.35
C ALA A 114 -14.73 28.04 3.75
N VAL A 115 -15.54 27.34 2.94
CA VAL A 115 -16.79 27.90 2.39
C VAL A 115 -17.80 28.19 3.51
N LEU A 116 -17.92 27.29 4.49
CA LEU A 116 -18.81 27.47 5.62
C LEU A 116 -18.39 28.68 6.47
N ASP A 117 -17.09 28.82 6.73
CA ASP A 117 -16.53 29.98 7.42
C ASP A 117 -16.85 31.29 6.69
N ASP A 118 -16.72 31.32 5.37
CA ASP A 118 -17.10 32.48 4.57
C ASP A 118 -18.59 32.80 4.63
N ALA A 119 -19.46 31.79 4.57
CA ALA A 119 -20.90 31.96 4.70
C ALA A 119 -21.28 32.51 6.07
N VAL A 120 -20.73 31.93 7.15
CA VAL A 120 -20.96 32.41 8.53
C VAL A 120 -20.47 33.85 8.68
N ARG A 121 -19.31 34.19 8.11
CA ARG A 121 -18.80 35.57 8.11
C ARG A 121 -19.78 36.54 7.47
N ARG A 122 -20.33 36.21 6.29
CA ARG A 122 -21.30 37.06 5.58
C ARG A 122 -22.59 37.22 6.38
N LEU A 123 -23.16 36.12 6.87
CA LEU A 123 -24.36 36.14 7.72
C LEU A 123 -24.16 36.99 8.98
N ARG A 124 -22.99 36.89 9.63
CA ARG A 124 -22.66 37.70 10.81
C ARG A 124 -22.50 39.19 10.47
N ALA A 125 -22.01 39.53 9.28
CA ALA A 125 -21.94 40.92 8.82
C ALA A 125 -23.35 41.50 8.52
N GLU A 126 -24.28 40.66 8.05
CA GLU A 126 -25.69 41.00 7.84
C GLU A 126 -26.52 41.05 9.14
N GLY A 127 -25.91 40.72 10.27
CA GLY A 127 -26.53 40.81 11.60
C GLY A 127 -27.21 39.53 12.09
N ALA A 128 -27.12 38.41 11.36
CA ALA A 128 -27.68 37.13 11.79
C ALA A 128 -27.10 36.72 13.14
N SER A 129 -27.95 36.38 14.12
CA SER A 129 -27.51 35.99 15.46
C SER A 129 -26.79 34.64 15.48
N TRP A 130 -26.00 34.39 16.53
CA TRP A 130 -25.37 33.08 16.73
C TRP A 130 -26.38 31.93 16.89
N ALA A 131 -27.60 32.21 17.34
CA ALA A 131 -28.66 31.21 17.40
C ALA A 131 -29.11 30.77 16.00
N GLN A 132 -29.31 31.74 15.09
CA GLN A 132 -29.69 31.47 13.69
C GLN A 132 -28.57 30.76 12.92
N VAL A 133 -27.32 31.18 13.12
CA VAL A 133 -26.16 30.49 12.53
C VAL A 133 -26.10 29.04 13.00
N ALA A 134 -26.25 28.80 14.30
CA ALA A 134 -26.19 27.46 14.88
C ALA A 134 -27.30 26.53 14.38
N GLU A 135 -28.52 27.07 14.24
CA GLU A 135 -29.67 26.36 13.66
C GLU A 135 -29.38 25.90 12.23
N LEU A 136 -28.84 26.78 11.39
CA LEU A 136 -28.55 26.48 9.97
C LEU A 136 -27.48 25.38 9.79
N VAL A 137 -26.51 25.30 10.68
CA VAL A 137 -25.39 24.35 10.59
C VAL A 137 -25.58 23.11 11.47
N GLY A 138 -26.73 23.00 12.15
CA GLY A 138 -27.08 21.85 12.97
C GLY A 138 -26.24 21.68 14.24
N MET A 139 -25.84 22.78 14.88
CA MET A 139 -25.08 22.74 16.15
C MET A 139 -25.72 23.60 17.24
N THR A 140 -25.20 23.51 18.46
CA THR A 140 -25.67 24.38 19.54
C THR A 140 -25.15 25.80 19.35
N ARG A 141 -25.89 26.79 19.86
CA ARG A 141 -25.46 28.19 19.86
C ARG A 141 -24.06 28.37 20.47
N GLN A 142 -23.78 27.65 21.57
CA GLN A 142 -22.49 27.72 22.25
C GLN A 142 -21.37 27.18 21.35
N ALA A 143 -21.56 26.01 20.71
CA ALA A 143 -20.58 25.45 19.77
C ALA A 143 -20.31 26.39 18.59
N ALA A 144 -21.35 27.02 18.03
CA ALA A 144 -21.18 28.00 16.96
C ALA A 144 -20.40 29.25 17.42
N TRP A 145 -20.68 29.73 18.62
CA TRP A 145 -19.94 30.85 19.19
C TRP A 145 -18.48 30.47 19.43
N GLU A 146 -18.19 29.36 20.10
CA GLU A 146 -16.82 28.91 20.37
C GLU A 146 -16.03 28.70 19.07
N HIS A 147 -16.68 28.20 18.02
CA HIS A 147 -16.03 27.91 16.76
C HIS A 147 -15.71 29.17 15.92
N TRP A 148 -16.60 30.19 15.92
CA TRP A 148 -16.48 31.34 15.00
C TRP A 148 -16.33 32.71 15.68
N ALA A 149 -16.48 32.83 17.00
CA ALA A 149 -16.41 34.12 17.70
C ALA A 149 -15.05 34.79 17.57
N ASP A 150 -13.95 34.03 17.69
CA ASP A 150 -12.59 34.58 17.63
C ASP A 150 -12.21 35.02 16.20
N SER A 151 -12.62 34.24 15.20
CA SER A 151 -12.49 34.55 13.76
C SER A 151 -13.20 35.85 13.36
N SER A 152 -14.23 36.24 14.13
CA SER A 152 -15.01 37.47 13.96
C SER A 152 -14.42 38.66 14.72
N ALA A 153 -13.84 38.43 15.91
CA ALA A 153 -13.31 39.45 16.79
C ALA A 153 -11.93 39.98 16.34
N ALA A 154 -11.06 39.09 15.81
CA ALA A 154 -9.70 39.44 15.39
C ALA A 154 -9.61 40.53 14.30
N ARG A 155 -10.68 40.78 13.53
CA ARG A 155 -10.71 41.82 12.49
C ARG A 155 -11.31 43.17 12.94
N ARG A 156 -12.17 43.21 13.95
CA ARG A 156 -12.66 44.49 14.50
C ARG A 156 -11.53 45.35 15.06
N HIS A 157 -10.41 44.73 15.44
CA HIS A 157 -9.22 45.42 15.95
C HIS A 157 -8.23 45.91 14.88
N ARG A 158 -8.31 45.46 13.62
CA ARG A 158 -7.40 45.89 12.52
C ARG A 158 -7.97 46.98 11.61
N GLY A 159 -9.23 47.37 11.81
CA GLY A 159 -9.91 48.40 11.00
C GLY A 159 -10.13 49.72 11.72
N ARG A 160 -9.35 50.03 12.76
CA ARG A 160 -9.44 51.28 13.52
C ARG A 160 -8.14 52.06 13.45
#